data_AF-A0A924SPM7-F1
#
_entry.id   AF-A0A924SPM7-F1
#
_cell.length_a   1.000
_cell.length_b   1.000
_cell.length_c   1.000
_cell.angle_alpha   90.00
_cell.angle_beta   90.00
_cell.angle_gamma   90.00
#
_symmetry.space_group_name_H-M   'P 1'
#
loop_
_entity.id
_entity.type
_entity.pdbx_description
1 polymer ?
#
loop_
_entity_poly.entity_id
_entity_poly.type
_entity_poly.pdbx_seq_one_letter_code
_entity_poly.pdbx_strand_id
1 'polypeptide(L)' 'TARERDVVVTMVECTGAKQLVVADKLGMSEHTLRNHLTTIYSKLGVRGRLELHLFATTHGLGTATGRWLTV' A
#
# COMPACT_ATOMS: atom_id res chain seq x y z
N THR A 1 7.24 -9.70 -1.46
CA THR A 1 6.49 -10.99 -1.56
C THR A 1 5.09 -10.72 -2.11
N ALA A 2 4.24 -11.74 -2.33
CA ALA A 2 2.86 -11.53 -2.81
C ALA A 2 2.03 -10.69 -1.81
N ARG A 3 2.03 -11.10 -0.54
CA ARG A 3 1.29 -10.40 0.52
C ARG A 3 1.72 -8.94 0.74
N GLU A 4 3.01 -8.67 0.63
CA GLU A 4 3.54 -7.30 0.73
C GLU A 4 3.04 -6.41 -0.42
N ARG A 5 2.90 -6.96 -1.63
CA ARG A 5 2.34 -6.21 -2.76
C ARG A 5 0.86 -5.90 -2.53
N ASP A 6 0.08 -6.86 -2.04
CA ASP A 6 -1.33 -6.63 -1.72
C ASP A 6 -1.50 -5.48 -0.72
N VAL A 7 -0.65 -5.43 0.30
CA VAL A 7 -0.62 -4.34 1.28
C VAL A 7 -0.31 -3.00 0.61
N VAL A 8 0.70 -2.94 -0.26
CA VAL A 8 1.07 -1.70 -0.97
C VAL A 8 -0.05 -1.23 -1.89
N VAL A 9 -0.64 -2.13 -2.69
CA VAL A 9 -1.75 -1.83 -3.60
C VAL A 9 -2.95 -1.29 -2.82
N THR A 10 -3.37 -2.00 -1.77
CA THR A 10 -4.53 -1.57 -0.96
C THR A 10 -4.27 -0.23 -0.26
N MET A 11 -3.04 0.04 0.17
CA MET A 11 -2.65 1.33 0.77
C MET A 11 -2.70 2.49 -0.24
N VAL A 12 -2.39 2.24 -1.51
CA VAL A 12 -2.49 3.22 -2.60
C VAL A 12 -3.95 3.45 -2.99
N GLU A 13 -4.74 2.39 -3.12
CA GLU A 13 -6.17 2.48 -3.43
C GLU A 13 -6.95 3.22 -2.33
N CYS A 14 -6.61 2.94 -1.07
CA CYS A 14 -7.27 3.53 0.10
C CYS A 14 -6.53 4.76 0.60
N THR A 15 -6.18 5.70 -0.30
CA THR A 15 -5.47 6.92 0.09
C THR A 15 -6.28 7.70 1.14
N GLY A 16 -5.63 8.05 2.26
CA GLY A 16 -6.27 8.76 3.38
C GLY A 16 -7.12 7.89 4.34
N ALA A 17 -7.43 6.63 4.00
CA ALA A 17 -8.20 5.74 4.90
C ALA A 17 -7.43 5.39 6.17
N LYS A 18 -8.12 5.16 7.30
CA LYS A 18 -7.48 4.68 8.54
C LYS A 18 -6.87 3.29 8.34
N GLN A 19 -5.78 2.98 9.04
CA GLN A 19 -5.12 1.66 8.97
C GLN A 19 -6.08 0.51 9.31
N LEU A 20 -7.01 0.73 10.24
CA LEU A 20 -8.07 -0.23 10.56
C LEU A 20 -8.90 -0.64 9.33
N VAL A 21 -9.27 0.32 8.47
CA VAL A 21 -10.05 0.07 7.25
C VAL A 21 -9.24 -0.73 6.22
N VAL A 22 -7.95 -0.41 6.09
CA VAL A 22 -7.04 -1.15 5.20
C VAL A 22 -6.82 -2.57 5.71
N ALA A 23 -6.67 -2.74 7.02
CA ALA A 23 -6.47 -4.04 7.64
C ALA A 23 -7.70 -4.94 7.47
N ASP A 24 -8.90 -4.37 7.66
CA ASP A 24 -10.18 -5.04 7.44
C ASP A 24 -10.33 -5.53 5.99
N LYS A 25 -10.04 -4.68 5.00
CA LYS A 25 -10.02 -5.06 3.57
C LYS A 25 -9.07 -6.22 3.27
N LEU A 26 -7.95 -6.29 3.98
CA LEU A 26 -6.96 -7.34 3.80
C LEU A 26 -7.25 -8.59 4.67
N GLY A 27 -8.32 -8.58 5.47
CA GLY A 27 -8.69 -9.67 6.37
C GLY A 27 -7.67 -9.91 7.48
N MET A 28 -7.07 -8.85 8.03
CA MET A 28 -6.06 -8.94 9.09
C MET A 28 -6.28 -7.90 10.18
N SER A 29 -5.59 -8.06 11.33
CA SER A 29 -5.61 -7.05 12.39
C SER A 29 -4.78 -5.82 12.01
N GLU A 30 -5.13 -4.65 12.57
CA GLU A 30 -4.35 -3.42 12.40
C GLU A 30 -2.89 -3.60 12.88
N HIS A 31 -2.68 -4.37 13.95
CA HIS A 31 -1.35 -4.69 14.44
C HIS A 31 -0.53 -5.48 13.40
N THR A 32 -1.15 -6.50 12.78
CA THR A 32 -0.52 -7.29 11.71
C THR A 32 -0.18 -6.42 10.50
N LEU A 33 -1.09 -5.53 10.10
CA LEU A 33 -0.84 -4.56 9.02
C LEU A 33 0.36 -3.67 9.32
N ARG A 34 0.44 -3.13 10.55
CA ARG A 34 1.58 -2.30 10.97
C ARG A 34 2.90 -3.05 10.90
N ASN A 35 2.92 -4.33 11.27
CA ASN A 35 4.14 -5.16 11.14
C ASN A 35 4.54 -5.32 9.67
N HIS A 36 3.57 -5.59 8.78
CA HIS A 36 3.84 -5.60 7.34
C HIS A 36 4.38 -4.26 6.85
N LEU A 37 3.77 -3.14 7.26
CA LEU A 37 4.22 -1.80 6.88
C LEU A 37 5.65 -1.52 7.34
N THR A 38 6.01 -1.88 8.57
CA THR A 38 7.40 -1.73 9.05
C THR A 38 8.38 -2.48 8.16
N THR A 39 8.09 -3.74 7.83
CA THR A 39 8.95 -4.53 6.93
C THR A 39 9.01 -3.93 5.52
N ILE A 40 7.87 -3.49 4.98
CA ILE A 40 7.79 -2.87 3.65
C ILE A 40 8.58 -1.56 3.63
N TYR A 41 8.42 -0.70 4.63
CA TYR A 41 9.13 0.56 4.76
C TYR A 41 10.64 0.34 4.80
N SER A 42 11.12 -0.59 5.62
CA SER A 42 12.54 -0.94 5.67
C SER A 42 13.06 -1.49 4.34
N LYS A 43 12.27 -2.30 3.63
CA LYS A 43 12.67 -2.88 2.33
C LYS A 43 12.73 -1.85 1.21
N LEU A 44 11.80 -0.89 1.21
CA LEU A 44 11.71 0.14 0.17
C LEU A 44 12.50 1.41 0.50
N GLY A 45 13.04 1.52 1.72
CA GLY A 45 13.77 2.70 2.18
C GLY A 45 12.88 3.93 2.39
N VAL A 46 11.57 3.74 2.55
CA VAL A 46 10.60 4.82 2.74
C VAL A 46 10.26 4.98 4.23
N ARG A 47 9.96 6.21 4.66
CA ARG A 47 9.80 6.58 6.07
C ARG A 47 8.35 6.56 6.54
N GLY A 48 7.40 6.32 5.64
CA GLY A 48 6.00 6.25 6.00
C GLY A 48 5.06 6.21 4.82
N ARG A 49 3.78 6.41 5.12
CA ARG A 49 2.69 6.24 4.15
C ARG A 49 2.79 7.17 2.94
N LEU A 50 3.12 8.44 3.15
CA LEU A 50 3.22 9.41 2.06
C LEU A 50 4.34 9.01 1.08
N GLU A 51 5.52 8.70 1.62
CA GLU A 51 6.65 8.24 0.80
C GLU A 51 6.36 6.89 0.14
N LEU A 52 5.66 5.97 0.81
CA LEU A 52 5.21 4.72 0.20
C LEU A 52 4.28 4.98 -0.99
N HIS A 53 3.36 5.94 -0.86
CA HIS A 53 2.43 6.31 -1.93
C HIS A 53 3.18 6.91 -3.12
N LEU A 54 4.09 7.86 -2.87
CA LEU A 54 4.96 8.44 -3.91
C LEU A 54 5.82 7.37 -4.59
N PHE A 55 6.42 6.48 -3.81
CA PHE A 55 7.22 5.36 -4.30
C PHE A 55 6.39 4.44 -5.19
N ALA A 56 5.19 4.05 -4.75
CA ALA A 56 4.32 3.17 -5.51
C ALA A 56 3.81 3.81 -6.81
N THR A 57 3.53 5.12 -6.81
CA THR A 57 3.13 5.85 -8.02
C THR A 57 4.28 6.02 -9.00
N THR A 58 5.49 6.37 -8.52
CA THR A 58 6.69 6.51 -9.37
C THR A 58 7.17 5.19 -9.97
N HIS A 59 7.00 4.08 -9.25
CA HIS A 59 7.46 2.76 -9.69
C HIS A 59 6.33 1.90 -10.30
N GLY A 60 5.12 2.44 -10.46
CA GLY A 60 3.97 1.74 -11.05
C GLY A 60 3.39 0.60 -10.19
N LEU A 61 3.79 0.49 -8.92
CA LEU A 61 3.33 -0.56 -7.99
C LEU A 61 1.88 -0.36 -7.52
N GLY A 62 1.32 0.84 -7.71
CA GLY A 62 -0.02 1.23 -7.30
C GLY A 62 -1.15 0.85 -8.28
N THR A 63 -0.89 0.02 -9.28
CA THR A 63 -1.85 -0.22 -10.37
C THR A 63 -2.43 -1.63 -10.36
N ALA A 64 -3.57 -1.80 -9.69
CA ALA A 64 -4.62 -2.71 -10.19
C ALA A 64 -5.45 -2.05 -11.31
N THR A 65 -5.12 -0.82 -11.72
CA THR A 65 -5.77 -0.14 -12.85
C THR A 65 -4.76 0.72 -13.59
N GLY A 66 -4.07 0.10 -14.54
CA GLY A 66 -3.57 0.82 -15.69
C GLY A 66 -4.76 1.18 -16.59
N ARG A 67 -4.98 2.48 -16.78
CA ARG A 67 -5.13 3.08 -18.11
C ARG A 67 -6.25 2.51 -18.99
N TRP A 68 -7.49 2.91 -18.70
CA TRP A 68 -8.54 3.11 -19.69
C TRP A 68 -9.15 4.48 -19.38
N LEU A 69 -9.51 5.28 -20.38
CA LEU A 69 -9.82 6.73 -20.30
C LEU A 69 -8.60 7.66 -20.45
N THR A 70 -7.94 7.54 -21.60
CA THR A 70 -7.62 8.76 -22.36
C THR A 70 -8.76 8.90 -23.36
N VAL A 71 -9.61 9.91 -23.16
CA VAL A 71 -10.44 10.51 -24.22
C VAL A 71 -9.78 11.80 -24.64
#